data_AF-A0A1E5WBB8-F1
#
_entry.id   AF-A0A1E5WBB8-F1
#
_cell.length_a   1.000
_cell.length_b   1.000
_cell.length_c   1.000
_cell.angle_alpha   90.00
_cell.angle_beta   90.00
_cell.angle_gamma   90.00
#
_symmetry.space_group_name_H-M   'P 1'
#
loop_
_entity.id
_entity.type
_entity.pdbx_description
1 polymer ?
#
loop_
_entity_poly.entity_id
_entity_poly.type
_entity_poly.pdbx_seq_one_letter_code
_entity_poly.pdbx_strand_id
1 'polypeptide(L)'
;MEFMLLGGRHNKVVATDQTSRAILYDPDQHSVRTLRSLAAHKSTTASLTVGEDHLYVLGRVPGDDDYEDRCFECLEFDRDGDEDWHPRVLPPPPPYEYETDTPGVNSYAAVGVGGASPRILISRARLGTYSFDTAAAAWSKAGDWMLPFRGRAEYVPEHLHPGGSSLSSIPSINSCGLHSP
;
A
#
# COMPACT_ATOMS: atom_id res chain seq x y z
N MET A 1 -3.38 -12.75 -9.74
CA MET A 1 -2.04 -12.75 -9.11
C MET A 1 -1.52 -11.33 -9.11
N GLU A 2 -1.03 -10.84 -7.97
CA GLU A 2 -0.52 -9.48 -7.81
C GLU A 2 0.92 -9.52 -7.29
N PHE A 3 1.76 -8.55 -7.70
CA PHE A 3 3.14 -8.41 -7.27
C PHE A 3 3.33 -7.11 -6.51
N MET A 4 4.03 -7.19 -5.38
CA MET A 4 4.27 -6.09 -4.46
C MET A 4 5.78 -6.02 -4.21
N LEU A 5 6.32 -4.82 -4.34
CA LEU A 5 7.74 -4.59 -4.07
C LEU A 5 7.93 -4.34 -2.58
N LEU A 6 8.83 -5.11 -1.98
CA LEU A 6 9.35 -4.89 -0.65
C LEU A 6 10.63 -4.05 -0.79
N GLY A 7 10.42 -2.74 -0.87
CA GLY A 7 11.49 -1.75 -1.02
C GLY A 7 12.34 -1.58 0.25
N GLY A 8 13.24 -0.60 0.23
CA GLY A 8 14.16 -0.36 1.33
C GLY A 8 15.32 -1.37 1.35
N ARG A 9 15.60 -1.94 2.53
CA ARG A 9 16.78 -2.81 2.73
C ARG A 9 16.58 -4.26 2.30
N HIS A 10 15.34 -4.67 2.05
CA HIS A 10 15.03 -6.05 1.70
C HIS A 10 15.17 -6.31 0.21
N ASN A 11 14.75 -5.37 -0.64
CA ASN A 11 14.74 -5.51 -2.10
C ASN A 11 14.11 -6.85 -2.56
N LYS A 12 12.98 -7.24 -1.94
CA LYS A 12 12.31 -8.52 -2.20
C LYS A 12 11.01 -8.29 -2.96
N VAL A 13 10.49 -9.34 -3.57
CA VAL A 13 9.19 -9.30 -4.27
C VAL A 13 8.22 -10.21 -3.54
N VAL A 14 7.06 -9.68 -3.15
CA VAL A 14 5.94 -10.47 -2.65
C VAL A 14 4.97 -10.69 -3.79
N ALA A 15 4.55 -11.93 -4.01
CA ALA A 15 3.47 -12.24 -4.92
C ALA A 15 2.29 -12.84 -4.16
N THR A 16 1.08 -12.40 -4.48
CA THR A 16 -0.15 -12.90 -3.88
C THR A 16 -1.06 -13.52 -4.94
N ASP A 17 -1.71 -14.62 -4.60
CA ASP A 17 -2.73 -15.24 -5.45
C ASP A 17 -4.16 -14.75 -5.11
N GLN A 18 -5.14 -15.17 -5.90
CA GLN A 18 -6.55 -14.84 -5.66
C GLN A 18 -7.15 -15.55 -4.42
N THR A 19 -6.35 -16.27 -3.64
CA THR A 19 -6.76 -16.90 -2.37
C THR A 19 -6.00 -16.31 -1.18
N SER A 20 -5.37 -15.15 -1.37
CA SER A 20 -4.57 -14.44 -0.38
C SER A 20 -3.31 -15.17 0.08
N ARG A 21 -2.90 -16.25 -0.60
CA ARG A 21 -1.61 -16.89 -0.31
C ARG A 21 -0.51 -15.98 -0.83
N ALA A 22 0.48 -15.74 0.01
CA ALA A 22 1.62 -14.91 -0.31
C ALA A 22 2.88 -15.76 -0.44
N ILE A 23 3.72 -15.42 -1.42
CA ILE A 23 5.08 -15.95 -1.57
C ILE A 23 6.05 -14.78 -1.60
N LEU A 24 7.23 -14.96 -1.03
CA LEU A 24 8.34 -14.02 -1.08
C LEU A 24 9.43 -14.57 -1.98
N TYR A 25 9.86 -13.75 -2.94
CA TYR A 25 11.02 -13.98 -3.75
C TYR A 25 12.17 -13.09 -3.28
N ASP A 26 13.29 -13.71 -2.97
CA ASP A 26 14.54 -13.06 -2.62
C ASP A 26 15.49 -13.11 -3.84
N PRO A 27 15.76 -11.97 -4.50
CA PRO A 27 16.63 -11.95 -5.67
C PRO A 27 18.10 -12.17 -5.32
N ASP A 28 18.54 -11.83 -4.10
CA ASP A 28 19.93 -11.97 -3.67
C ASP A 28 20.26 -13.44 -3.37
N GLN A 29 19.30 -14.17 -2.82
CA GLN A 29 19.40 -15.60 -2.52
C GLN A 29 18.86 -16.49 -3.65
N HIS A 30 18.25 -15.89 -4.69
CA HIS A 30 17.49 -16.59 -5.73
C HIS A 30 16.50 -17.63 -5.17
N SER A 31 15.85 -17.31 -4.06
CA SER A 31 15.00 -18.26 -3.33
C SER A 31 13.54 -17.80 -3.31
N VAL A 32 12.64 -18.76 -3.24
CA VAL A 32 11.20 -18.53 -3.05
C VAL A 32 10.79 -19.19 -1.75
N ARG A 33 10.09 -18.44 -0.89
CA ARG A 33 9.47 -18.98 0.32
C ARG A 33 7.99 -18.62 0.39
N THR A 34 7.21 -19.48 1.03
CA THR A 34 5.80 -19.20 1.32
C THR A 34 5.71 -18.29 2.53
N LEU A 35 4.95 -17.21 2.42
CA LEU A 35 4.59 -16.34 3.54
C LEU A 35 3.25 -16.76 4.13
N ARG A 36 2.92 -16.24 5.30
CA ARG A 36 1.57 -16.37 5.85
C ARG A 36 0.57 -15.65 4.95
N SER A 37 -0.60 -16.26 4.77
CA SER A 37 -1.65 -15.69 3.92
C SER A 37 -2.13 -14.34 4.46
N LEU A 38 -2.42 -13.42 3.56
CA LEU A 38 -3.11 -12.17 3.87
C LEU A 38 -4.54 -12.47 4.37
N ALA A 39 -5.06 -11.60 5.21
CA ALA A 39 -6.31 -11.79 5.93
C ALA A 39 -7.57 -11.66 5.06
N ALA A 40 -7.44 -11.03 3.88
CA ALA A 40 -8.54 -10.88 2.93
C ALA A 40 -8.08 -10.93 1.47
N HIS A 41 -8.99 -11.32 0.59
CA HIS A 41 -8.79 -11.25 -0.86
C HIS A 41 -9.01 -9.83 -1.35
N LYS A 42 -8.08 -9.31 -2.16
CA LYS A 42 -8.11 -7.94 -2.68
C LYS A 42 -7.99 -8.01 -4.20
N SER A 43 -9.07 -7.72 -4.91
CA SER A 43 -9.15 -7.80 -6.39
C SER A 43 -8.34 -6.69 -7.09
N THR A 44 -8.04 -5.60 -6.38
CA THR A 44 -7.16 -4.54 -6.83
C THR A 44 -6.46 -3.94 -5.62
N THR A 45 -5.18 -4.25 -5.43
CA THR A 45 -4.46 -3.80 -4.24
C THR A 45 -3.53 -2.64 -4.56
N ALA A 46 -3.30 -1.82 -3.55
CA ALA A 46 -2.31 -0.76 -3.48
C ALA A 46 -1.26 -1.23 -2.49
N SER A 47 -0.01 -1.36 -2.94
CA SER A 47 1.11 -1.78 -2.10
C SER A 47 2.15 -0.69 -1.99
N LEU A 48 2.65 -0.49 -0.77
CA LEU A 48 3.52 0.61 -0.45
C LEU A 48 4.50 0.21 0.65
N THR A 49 5.79 0.31 0.37
CA THR A 49 6.81 0.13 1.40
C THR A 49 6.98 1.44 2.14
N VAL A 50 6.97 1.37 3.46
CA VAL A 50 7.14 2.53 4.32
C VAL A 50 8.22 2.23 5.35
N GLY A 51 9.24 3.09 5.40
CA GLY A 51 10.45 2.80 6.17
C GLY A 51 11.22 1.61 5.57
N GLU A 52 11.94 0.88 6.42
CA GLU A 52 12.82 -0.22 6.00
C GLU A 52 12.14 -1.59 6.04
N ASP A 53 11.18 -1.81 6.95
CA ASP A 53 10.69 -3.15 7.32
C ASP A 53 9.15 -3.31 7.30
N HIS A 54 8.43 -2.37 6.68
CA HIS A 54 6.96 -2.40 6.69
C HIS A 54 6.40 -2.30 5.27
N LEU A 55 5.61 -3.28 4.88
CA LEU A 55 4.87 -3.28 3.61
C LEU A 55 3.38 -3.11 3.90
N TYR A 56 2.81 -2.00 3.47
CA TYR A 56 1.39 -1.71 3.61
C TYR A 56 0.63 -2.12 2.35
N VAL A 57 -0.51 -2.77 2.54
CA VAL A 57 -1.31 -3.42 1.51
C VAL A 57 -2.78 -3.04 1.69
N LEU A 58 -3.29 -2.21 0.79
CA LEU A 58 -4.64 -1.64 0.84
C LEU A 58 -5.49 -2.09 -0.36
N GLY A 59 -6.68 -2.62 -0.13
CA GLY A 59 -7.68 -2.85 -1.16
C GLY A 59 -8.17 -1.52 -1.74
N ARG A 60 -8.07 -1.32 -3.06
CA ARG A 60 -8.49 -0.07 -3.72
C ARG A 60 -9.98 -0.02 -4.02
N VAL A 61 -10.64 -1.15 -4.08
CA VAL A 61 -12.08 -1.24 -4.35
C VAL A 61 -12.73 -1.79 -3.08
N PRO A 62 -13.75 -1.12 -2.53
CA PRO A 62 -14.56 -1.70 -1.46
C PRO A 62 -15.12 -3.03 -1.97
N GLY A 63 -14.93 -4.09 -1.19
CA GLY A 63 -15.42 -5.39 -1.58
C GLY A 63 -16.95 -5.42 -1.44
N ASP A 64 -17.64 -6.18 -2.29
CA ASP A 64 -19.08 -6.47 -2.12
C ASP A 64 -19.34 -7.38 -0.88
N ASP A 65 -18.27 -7.75 -0.16
CA ASP A 65 -18.23 -8.87 0.78
C ASP A 65 -17.94 -8.39 2.21
N ASP A 66 -18.35 -9.17 3.21
CA ASP A 66 -18.28 -8.94 4.67
C ASP A 66 -16.84 -8.75 5.23
N TYR A 67 -15.83 -8.64 4.34
CA TYR A 67 -14.40 -8.54 4.64
C TYR A 67 -13.84 -7.11 4.58
N GLU A 68 -14.71 -6.09 4.55
CA GLU A 68 -14.31 -4.67 4.49
C GLU A 68 -13.39 -4.25 5.65
N ASP A 69 -13.52 -4.89 6.82
CA ASP A 69 -12.66 -4.67 8.00
C ASP A 69 -11.21 -5.14 7.81
N ARG A 70 -10.91 -5.85 6.71
CA ARG A 70 -9.57 -6.39 6.39
C ARG A 70 -9.00 -5.81 5.11
N CYS A 71 -9.56 -4.70 4.62
CA CYS A 71 -9.08 -4.05 3.41
C CYS A 71 -7.67 -3.46 3.57
N PHE A 72 -7.20 -3.20 4.80
CA PHE A 72 -5.88 -2.63 5.07
C PHE A 72 -5.03 -3.51 5.97
N GLU A 73 -3.84 -3.85 5.51
CA GLU A 73 -2.90 -4.73 6.22
C GLU A 73 -1.48 -4.20 6.12
N CYS A 74 -0.65 -4.55 7.11
CA CYS A 74 0.78 -4.30 7.10
C CYS A 74 1.51 -5.63 7.30
N LEU A 75 2.48 -5.95 6.44
CA LEU A 75 3.46 -6.98 6.73
C LEU A 75 4.62 -6.32 7.47
N GLU A 76 4.84 -6.78 8.69
CA GLU A 76 5.91 -6.33 9.57
C GLU A 76 6.96 -7.45 9.64
N PHE A 77 8.24 -7.11 9.43
CA PHE A 77 9.33 -8.08 9.60
C PHE A 77 9.72 -8.19 11.07
N ASP A 78 9.51 -9.38 11.65
CA ASP A 78 9.85 -9.65 13.05
C ASP A 78 11.33 -10.04 13.17
N ARG A 79 12.18 -9.05 13.47
CA ARG A 79 13.62 -9.26 13.66
C ARG A 79 13.98 -9.93 14.98
N ASP A 80 13.15 -9.77 16.00
CA ASP A 80 13.44 -10.22 17.36
C ASP A 80 12.84 -11.62 17.64
N GLY A 81 11.87 -12.05 16.83
CA GLY A 81 11.27 -13.39 16.88
C GLY A 81 11.80 -14.34 15.82
N ASP A 82 10.95 -14.76 14.88
CA ASP A 82 11.28 -15.83 13.91
C ASP A 82 11.90 -15.36 12.59
N GLU A 83 12.29 -14.09 12.48
CA GLU A 83 12.88 -13.50 11.27
C GLU A 83 11.96 -13.68 10.04
N ASP A 84 10.65 -13.55 10.26
CA ASP A 84 9.63 -13.70 9.23
C ASP A 84 8.66 -12.50 9.15
N TRP A 85 7.89 -12.45 8.07
CA TRP A 85 6.89 -11.41 7.84
C TRP A 85 5.56 -11.82 8.45
N HIS A 86 5.05 -10.97 9.33
CA HIS A 86 3.78 -11.17 10.00
C HIS A 86 2.74 -10.21 9.44
N PRO A 87 1.63 -10.71 8.87
CA PRO A 87 0.53 -9.85 8.46
C PRO A 87 -0.21 -9.37 9.71
N ARG A 88 -0.39 -8.05 9.78
CA ARG A 88 -1.18 -7.37 10.79
C ARG A 88 -2.31 -6.61 10.13
N VAL A 89 -3.55 -6.89 10.55
CA VAL A 89 -4.73 -6.14 10.10
C VAL A 89 -4.71 -4.76 10.74
N LEU A 90 -4.93 -3.73 9.92
CA LEU A 90 -4.98 -2.33 10.31
C LEU A 90 -6.40 -1.79 10.16
N PRO A 91 -6.75 -0.69 10.87
CA PRO A 91 -8.08 -0.11 10.74
C PRO A 91 -8.33 0.32 9.29
N PRO A 92 -9.54 0.11 8.75
CA PRO A 92 -9.87 0.51 7.39
C PRO A 92 -9.93 2.04 7.26
N PRO A 93 -9.66 2.59 6.05
CA PRO A 93 -9.74 4.03 5.82
C PRO A 93 -11.18 4.55 5.88
N PRO A 94 -11.42 5.72 6.51
CA PRO A 94 -12.73 6.37 6.52
C PRO A 94 -13.21 6.81 5.10
N PRO A 95 -14.51 7.13 4.93
CA PRO A 95 -15.61 6.99 5.88
C PRO A 95 -16.17 5.57 5.91
N TYR A 96 -16.59 5.14 7.10
CA TYR A 96 -17.17 3.83 7.42
C TYR A 96 -18.62 3.67 6.93
N GLU A 97 -19.12 4.62 6.13
CA GLU A 97 -20.51 4.65 5.66
C GLU A 97 -20.61 4.01 4.28
N TYR A 98 -21.43 2.97 4.24
CA TYR A 98 -21.75 2.16 3.07
C TYR A 98 -22.67 2.93 2.12
N GLU A 99 -22.12 3.90 1.40
CA GLU A 99 -22.73 4.24 0.11
C GLU A 99 -22.25 3.21 -0.90
N THR A 100 -23.19 2.54 -1.55
CA THR A 100 -22.95 1.58 -2.66
C THR A 100 -22.24 2.20 -3.86
N ASP A 101 -22.05 3.52 -3.86
CA ASP A 101 -21.27 4.29 -4.83
C ASP A 101 -19.99 4.88 -4.21
N THR A 102 -19.51 4.36 -3.06
CA THR A 102 -18.28 4.87 -2.45
C THR A 102 -17.11 4.64 -3.41
N PRO A 103 -16.48 5.73 -3.90
CA PRO A 103 -15.42 5.59 -4.86
C PRO A 103 -14.20 4.96 -4.17
N GLY A 104 -13.58 4.03 -4.90
CA GLY A 104 -12.34 3.40 -4.51
C GLY A 104 -11.18 4.38 -4.33
N VAL A 105 -10.06 3.86 -3.86
CA VAL A 105 -8.82 4.62 -3.72
C VAL A 105 -8.25 4.90 -5.10
N ASN A 106 -8.27 6.17 -5.49
CA ASN A 106 -7.75 6.62 -6.78
C ASN A 106 -6.24 6.81 -6.76
N SER A 107 -5.71 7.26 -5.63
CA SER A 107 -4.33 7.74 -5.52
C SER A 107 -3.81 7.44 -4.13
N TYR A 108 -2.55 7.05 -4.03
CA TYR A 108 -1.91 6.78 -2.75
C TYR A 108 -0.41 7.07 -2.81
N ALA A 109 0.16 7.52 -1.69
CA ALA A 109 1.56 7.87 -1.59
C ALA A 109 2.11 7.71 -0.17
N ALA A 110 3.40 7.37 -0.07
CA ALA A 110 4.13 7.36 1.19
C ALA A 110 4.85 8.71 1.30
N VAL A 111 4.66 9.40 2.41
CA VAL A 111 5.33 10.67 2.70
C VAL A 111 6.14 10.49 3.99
N GLY A 112 7.47 10.48 3.83
CA GLY A 112 8.41 10.60 4.94
C GLY A 112 8.96 12.03 4.97
N VAL A 113 8.55 12.84 5.94
CA VAL A 113 9.18 14.14 6.18
C VAL A 113 10.31 13.94 7.17
N GLY A 114 11.53 14.37 6.82
CA GLY A 114 12.77 14.10 7.56
C GLY A 114 12.60 14.21 9.09
N GLY A 115 12.80 13.07 9.77
CA GLY A 115 12.74 12.94 11.24
C GLY A 115 11.35 12.66 11.84
N ALA A 116 10.28 12.73 11.06
CA ALA A 116 8.92 12.39 11.51
C ALA A 116 8.53 10.97 11.09
N SER A 117 7.59 10.36 11.83
CA SER A 117 6.98 9.10 11.45
C SER A 117 6.38 9.21 10.04
N PRO A 118 6.63 8.25 9.15
CA PRO A 118 6.10 8.30 7.81
C PRO A 118 4.57 8.22 7.83
N ARG A 119 3.95 8.81 6.83
CA ARG A 119 2.49 8.83 6.68
C ARG A 119 2.08 8.31 5.32
N ILE A 120 0.98 7.59 5.27
CA ILE A 120 0.41 7.11 4.02
C ILE A 120 -0.76 8.02 3.68
N LEU A 121 -0.69 8.68 2.54
CA LEU A 121 -1.79 9.47 2.00
C LEU A 121 -2.59 8.63 1.03
N ILE A 122 -3.92 8.69 1.13
CA ILE A 122 -4.84 8.13 0.14
C ILE A 122 -5.83 9.21 -0.28
N SER A 123 -6.16 9.26 -1.57
CA SER A 123 -7.25 10.09 -2.08
C SER A 123 -8.36 9.22 -2.63
N ARG A 124 -9.59 9.54 -2.22
CA ARG A 124 -10.82 8.97 -2.75
C ARG A 124 -11.55 10.05 -3.51
N ALA A 125 -12.16 9.71 -4.65
CA ALA A 125 -12.93 10.70 -5.41
C ALA A 125 -14.02 11.29 -4.51
N ARG A 126 -14.30 12.59 -4.61
CA ARG A 126 -15.39 13.28 -3.89
C ARG A 126 -15.28 13.34 -2.35
N LEU A 127 -14.43 12.54 -1.71
CA LEU A 127 -14.27 12.50 -0.24
C LEU A 127 -13.02 13.26 0.25
N GLY A 128 -12.04 13.46 -0.63
CA GLY A 128 -10.79 14.15 -0.33
C GLY A 128 -9.65 13.18 0.00
N THR A 129 -8.68 13.68 0.76
CA THR A 129 -7.44 12.97 1.11
C THR A 129 -7.41 12.63 2.60
N TYR A 130 -7.06 11.38 2.89
CA TYR A 130 -6.87 10.85 4.23
C TYR A 130 -5.40 10.51 4.44
N SER A 131 -4.94 10.67 5.67
CA SER A 131 -3.60 10.35 6.12
C SER A 131 -3.68 9.24 7.15
N PHE A 132 -2.91 8.18 6.96
CA PHE A 132 -2.64 7.18 7.97
C PHE A 132 -1.33 7.50 8.66
N ASP A 133 -1.37 7.66 9.97
CA ASP A 133 -0.18 7.78 10.80
C ASP A 133 0.30 6.37 11.17
N THR A 134 1.50 6.00 10.70
CA THR A 134 2.03 4.65 10.94
C THR A 134 2.42 4.40 12.39
N ALA A 135 2.71 5.45 13.16
CA ALA A 135 3.06 5.31 14.58
C ALA A 135 1.81 5.19 15.46
N ALA A 136 0.77 5.97 15.17
CA ALA A 136 -0.51 5.86 15.88
C ALA A 136 -1.41 4.73 15.36
N ALA A 137 -1.06 4.13 14.21
CA ALA A 137 -1.88 3.18 13.47
C ALA A 137 -3.32 3.67 13.27
N ALA A 138 -3.48 4.97 12.96
CA ALA A 138 -4.77 5.64 12.92
C ALA A 138 -4.94 6.51 11.67
N TRP A 139 -6.17 6.57 11.17
CA TRP A 139 -6.54 7.43 10.06
C TRP A 139 -6.98 8.81 10.53
N SER A 140 -6.68 9.82 9.73
CA SER A 140 -7.08 11.22 9.94
C SER A 140 -7.41 11.86 8.60
N LYS A 141 -8.39 12.77 8.56
CA LYS A 141 -8.66 13.54 7.34
C LYS A 141 -7.55 14.57 7.12
N ALA A 142 -6.83 14.46 6.01
CA ALA A 142 -5.75 15.40 5.66
C ALA A 142 -6.30 16.66 4.98
N GLY A 143 -7.41 16.54 4.25
CA GLY A 143 -8.16 17.66 3.71
C GLY A 143 -9.12 17.26 2.59
N ASP A 144 -9.93 18.20 2.13
CA ASP A 144 -10.91 18.01 1.04
C ASP A 144 -10.28 18.06 -0.37
N TRP A 145 -8.97 18.25 -0.46
CA TRP A 145 -8.22 18.24 -1.72
C TRP A 145 -7.95 16.81 -2.19
N MET A 146 -7.67 16.65 -3.49
CA MET A 146 -7.26 15.37 -4.10
C MET A 146 -5.80 15.41 -4.53
N LEU A 147 -5.10 14.28 -4.40
CA LEU A 147 -3.75 14.13 -4.96
C LEU A 147 -3.78 14.36 -6.48
N PRO A 148 -2.80 15.08 -7.07
CA PRO A 148 -2.82 15.51 -8.46
C PRO A 148 -2.45 14.39 -9.47
N PHE A 149 -2.55 13.13 -9.09
CA PHE A 149 -2.21 11.96 -9.90
C PHE A 149 -3.17 10.81 -9.61
N ARG A 150 -3.12 9.75 -10.42
CA ARG A 150 -3.82 8.47 -10.15
C ARG A 150 -2.79 7.37 -9.95
N GLY A 151 -3.06 6.45 -9.03
CA GLY A 151 -2.16 5.34 -8.68
C GLY A 151 -1.15 5.70 -7.59
N ARG A 152 0.03 5.07 -7.65
CA ARG A 152 1.09 5.21 -6.66
C ARG A 152 1.99 6.41 -6.99
N ALA A 153 2.28 7.23 -5.98
CA ALA A 153 3.42 8.14 -6.03
C ALA A 153 4.39 7.84 -4.89
N GLU A 154 5.66 8.15 -5.15
CA GLU A 154 6.72 8.07 -4.16
C GLU A 154 7.23 9.49 -3.89
N TYR A 155 7.44 9.80 -2.61
CA TYR A 155 8.01 11.08 -2.22
C TYR A 155 9.52 11.06 -2.50
N VAL A 156 9.94 11.86 -3.47
CA VAL A 156 11.36 12.03 -3.84
C VAL A 156 11.82 13.39 -3.29
N PRO A 157 12.63 13.42 -2.23
CA PRO A 157 13.03 14.67 -1.57
C PRO A 157 13.93 15.59 -2.43
N GLU A 158 14.44 15.11 -3.57
CA GLU A 158 15.61 15.67 -4.27
C GLU A 158 15.30 16.56 -5.49
N HIS A 159 14.10 17.15 -5.58
CA HIS A 159 13.77 18.12 -6.64
C HIS A 159 13.30 19.48 -6.11
N LEU A 160 13.85 19.95 -5.00
CA LEU A 160 13.48 21.25 -4.43
C LEU A 160 14.25 22.41 -5.08
N HIS A 161 13.69 22.98 -6.15
CA HIS A 161 13.81 24.42 -6.37
C HIS A 161 12.98 25.14 -5.29
N PRO A 162 13.39 26.32 -4.80
CA PRO A 162 12.68 26.98 -3.70
C PRO A 162 11.27 27.40 -4.15
N GLY A 163 10.24 26.63 -3.78
CA GLY A 163 8.84 27.00 -4.02
C GLY A 163 7.81 25.89 -4.22
N GLY A 164 8.16 24.60 -4.31
CA GLY A 164 7.14 23.56 -4.53
C GLY A 164 7.54 22.15 -4.09
N SER A 165 6.72 21.53 -3.24
CA SER A 165 6.78 20.10 -2.96
C SER A 165 6.15 19.32 -4.12
N SER A 166 6.95 18.52 -4.83
CA SER A 166 6.49 17.73 -5.98
C SER A 166 6.43 16.24 -5.62
N LEU A 167 5.28 15.61 -5.85
CA LEU A 167 5.11 14.16 -5.77
C LEU A 167 5.31 13.59 -7.18
N SER A 168 6.33 12.77 -7.38
CA SER A 168 6.52 12.06 -8.66
C SER A 168 5.64 10.81 -8.70
N SER A 169 4.71 10.77 -9.65
CA SER A 169 3.91 9.58 -9.94
C SER A 169 4.81 8.49 -10.51
N ILE A 170 4.81 7.30 -9.90
CA ILE A 170 5.44 6.13 -10.51
C ILE A 170 4.38 5.49 -11.44
N PRO A 171 4.70 5.23 -12.72
CA PRO A 171 3.77 4.52 -13.57
C PRO A 171 3.48 3.15 -12.97
N SER A 172 2.19 2.86 -12.76
CA SER A 172 1.74 1.52 -12.34
C SER A 172 2.30 0.49 -13.34
N ILE A 173 3.04 -0.51 -12.85
CA ILE A 173 3.33 -1.73 -13.62
C ILE A 173 1.99 -2.47 -13.75
N ASN A 174 1.19 -2.07 -14.74
CA ASN A 174 0.08 -2.88 -15.22
C ASN A 174 0.67 -3.96 -16.11
N SER A 175 0.60 -5.20 -15.61
CA SER A 175 0.59 -6.47 -16.33
C SER A 175 0.90 -6.40 -17.83
N CYS A 176 2.02 -7.03 -18.22
CA CYS A 176 2.35 -7.35 -19.60
C CYS A 176 1.12 -7.90 -20.32
N GLY A 177 0.72 -7.24 -21.41
CA GLY A 177 -0.31 -7.73 -22.30
C GLY A 177 0.11 -9.05 -22.90
N LEU A 178 -0.58 -10.12 -22.52
CA LEU A 178 -0.65 -11.34 -23.33
C LEU A 178 -1.67 -11.07 -24.44
N HIS A 179 -1.17 -10.58 -25.58
CA HIS A 179 -1.82 -10.85 -26.86
C HIS A 179 -1.66 -12.36 -27.11
N SER A 180 -2.77 -13.10 -27.04
CA SER A 180 -2.84 -14.42 -27.67
C SER A 180 -3.11 -14.25 -29.18
N PRO A 181 -2.54 -15.12 -30.03
CA PRO A 181 -2.71 -15.08 -31.49
C PRO A 181 -4.13 -15.42 -31.94
#